data_AF-A0A2H0WVB8-F1
#
_entry.id   AF-A0A2H0WVB8-F1
#
_cell.length_a   1.000
_cell.length_b   1.000
_cell.length_c   1.000
_cell.angle_alpha   90.00
_cell.angle_beta   90.00
_cell.angle_gamma   90.00
#
_symmetry.space_group_name_H-M   'P 1'
#
loop_
_entity.id
_entity.type
_entity.pdbx_description
1 polymer ?
#
loop_
_entity_poly.entity_id
_entity_poly.type
_entity_poly.pdbx_seq_one_letter_code
_entity_poly.pdbx_strand_id
1 'polypeptide(L)'
;MINPITEITKKIITEVKQTEKLTYRTYETISSLDLESLRKADENILSRLTQLNQDLIALSGRFTSGISTSSNAPLNVGSTGFSVSGHTILASLGVSGDLGVGGSLGVSKSLTIGSLDRGDDDLISYGSAYFYEPVTISNSLTQTGSGRVSFAGPFSSAGRISAGSGLDVTGNLTVSATTTLASSLAVDTNTLYVDADNNRVGIGTTSPLYTLDVNGSLRVLGDTILGDATSSDIIYINSRLSGNLVPISDNVSDIGSGDDWLRWRTGYFGTSVGIGGTATSTGTELVAAGGYTINPASDLIASSTLGNIIFATNGSERMRMTPDGYFGIGTTTPYSKLSVWGSGASTNRLFELTNNASTTLMSMLENGNLNIPVSTATTTIGGGLSVSSNALNVLQSG
;
A
#
# COMPACT_ATOMS: atom_id res chain seq x y z
N MET A 1 -18.04 13.18 -131.57
CA MET A 1 -18.51 14.28 -132.45
C MET A 1 -18.75 15.49 -131.56
N ILE A 2 -18.47 16.74 -131.94
CA ILE A 2 -17.83 17.37 -133.12
C ILE A 2 -17.22 18.72 -132.64
N ASN A 3 -16.37 19.38 -133.45
CA ASN A 3 -15.63 20.64 -133.15
C ASN A 3 -15.91 21.66 -134.29
N PRO A 4 -15.37 22.91 -134.33
CA PRO A 4 -15.34 24.01 -133.34
C PRO A 4 -16.69 24.80 -133.22
N ILE A 5 -16.94 26.13 -133.35
CA ILE A 5 -16.17 27.34 -133.81
C ILE A 5 -16.76 28.70 -133.32
N THR A 6 -15.87 29.72 -133.21
CA THR A 6 -16.03 31.20 -133.36
C THR A 6 -16.96 32.11 -132.52
N GLU A 7 -16.38 33.27 -132.18
CA GLU A 7 -16.87 34.64 -131.91
C GLU A 7 -18.04 35.15 -132.79
N ILE A 8 -18.79 36.21 -132.38
CA ILE A 8 -19.15 37.41 -133.21
C ILE A 8 -20.03 38.51 -132.51
N THR A 9 -19.62 39.78 -132.68
CA THR A 9 -20.29 41.12 -132.55
C THR A 9 -21.30 41.51 -131.44
N LYS A 10 -20.92 42.58 -130.72
CA LYS A 10 -21.49 43.97 -130.70
C LYS A 10 -22.96 44.23 -131.12
N LYS A 11 -23.57 45.24 -130.48
CA LYS A 11 -24.72 46.04 -130.97
C LYS A 11 -24.42 47.55 -130.84
N ILE A 12 -24.88 48.37 -131.81
CA ILE A 12 -24.74 49.84 -131.82
C ILE A 12 -26.10 50.46 -132.22
N ILE A 13 -26.54 51.52 -131.54
CA ILE A 13 -27.52 52.50 -132.03
C ILE A 13 -27.12 53.89 -131.49
N THR A 14 -27.00 54.87 -132.39
CA THR A 14 -26.87 56.33 -132.14
C THR A 14 -28.27 56.97 -132.39
N GLU A 15 -28.66 58.16 -131.96
CA GLU A 15 -27.96 59.38 -131.51
C GLU A 15 -28.96 60.32 -130.76
N VAL A 16 -28.48 61.27 -129.93
CA VAL A 16 -28.93 62.69 -129.84
C VAL A 16 -28.20 63.40 -128.67
N LYS A 17 -28.02 64.72 -128.81
CA LYS A 17 -27.11 65.61 -128.05
C LYS A 17 -27.50 65.89 -126.57
N GLN A 18 -26.45 66.10 -125.75
CA GLN A 18 -26.27 67.11 -124.67
C GLN A 18 -27.31 67.20 -123.52
N THR A 19 -26.93 67.30 -122.23
CA THR A 19 -25.60 67.45 -121.59
C THR A 19 -25.63 66.73 -120.22
N GLU A 20 -24.69 65.82 -119.95
CA GLU A 20 -24.67 65.08 -118.69
C GLU A 20 -23.86 65.74 -117.57
N LYS A 21 -24.35 65.58 -116.34
CA LYS A 21 -23.67 65.98 -115.10
C LYS A 21 -22.67 64.91 -114.68
N LEU A 22 -21.43 65.04 -115.17
CA LEU A 22 -20.30 64.15 -114.84
C LEU A 22 -20.15 63.94 -113.33
N THR A 23 -20.57 62.77 -112.85
CA THR A 23 -20.38 62.31 -111.48
C THR A 23 -19.22 61.33 -111.48
N TYR A 24 -18.01 61.84 -111.22
CA TYR A 24 -16.80 61.03 -111.16
C TYR A 24 -16.91 60.02 -110.01
N ARG A 25 -17.16 58.75 -110.35
CA ARG A 25 -17.00 57.64 -109.41
C ARG A 25 -15.59 57.08 -109.57
N THR A 26 -14.72 57.42 -108.64
CA THR A 26 -13.33 56.95 -108.61
C THR A 26 -13.32 55.45 -108.30
N TYR A 27 -13.10 54.61 -109.32
CA TYR A 27 -12.91 53.19 -109.13
C TYR A 27 -11.42 52.93 -108.85
N GLU A 28 -11.07 52.90 -107.56
CA GLU A 28 -9.72 52.51 -107.14
C GLU A 28 -9.50 51.04 -107.55
N THR A 29 -8.69 50.85 -108.59
CA THR A 29 -8.54 49.57 -109.26
C THR A 29 -7.47 48.78 -108.52
N ILE A 30 -7.91 48.00 -107.52
CA ILE A 30 -7.07 47.03 -106.80
C ILE A 30 -6.28 46.22 -107.84
N SER A 31 -4.95 46.26 -107.79
CA SER A 31 -4.16 45.59 -108.82
C SER A 31 -4.26 44.08 -108.67
N SER A 32 -3.99 43.34 -109.76
CA SER A 32 -3.89 41.88 -109.69
C SER A 32 -2.78 41.40 -108.75
N LEU A 33 -1.80 42.26 -108.42
CA LEU A 33 -0.75 41.98 -107.44
C LEU A 33 -1.27 42.10 -105.99
N ASP A 34 -2.10 43.10 -105.71
CA ASP A 34 -2.72 43.30 -104.39
C ASP A 34 -3.75 42.21 -104.10
N LEU A 35 -4.58 41.86 -105.10
CA LEU A 35 -5.59 40.81 -104.99
C LEU A 35 -4.95 39.42 -104.75
N GLU A 36 -3.84 39.15 -105.43
CA GLU A 36 -3.02 37.94 -105.23
C GLU A 36 -2.30 37.94 -103.87
N SER A 37 -1.92 39.11 -103.35
CA SER A 37 -1.31 39.24 -102.02
C SER A 37 -2.33 39.02 -100.90
N LEU A 38 -3.55 39.53 -101.06
CA LEU A 38 -4.69 39.25 -100.20
C LEU A 38 -5.06 37.76 -100.23
N ARG A 39 -5.11 37.14 -101.42
CA ARG A 39 -5.37 35.69 -101.56
C ARG A 39 -4.32 34.85 -100.85
N LYS A 40 -3.03 35.19 -100.97
CA LYS A 40 -1.94 34.52 -100.24
C LYS A 40 -2.01 34.73 -98.73
N ALA A 41 -2.48 35.88 -98.27
CA ALA A 41 -2.70 36.13 -96.84
C ALA A 41 -3.87 35.27 -96.31
N ASP A 42 -4.97 35.17 -97.05
CA ASP A 42 -6.12 34.33 -96.70
C ASP A 42 -5.77 32.83 -96.72
N GLU A 43 -5.07 32.35 -97.75
CA GLU A 43 -4.54 30.98 -97.81
C GLU A 43 -3.55 30.67 -96.66
N ASN A 44 -2.73 31.65 -96.24
CA ASN A 44 -1.86 31.51 -95.07
C ASN A 44 -2.65 31.44 -93.76
N ILE A 45 -3.68 32.29 -93.60
CA ILE A 45 -4.56 32.30 -92.42
C ILE A 45 -5.34 30.99 -92.33
N LEU A 46 -5.94 30.53 -93.44
CA LEU A 46 -6.70 29.28 -93.51
C LEU A 46 -5.80 28.07 -93.22
N SER A 47 -4.57 28.05 -93.77
CA SER A 47 -3.56 27.03 -93.46
C SER A 47 -3.20 27.01 -91.97
N ARG A 48 -2.92 28.18 -91.37
CA ARG A 48 -2.61 28.30 -89.94
C ARG A 48 -3.79 27.96 -89.04
N LEU A 49 -5.02 28.28 -89.43
CA LEU A 49 -6.24 27.93 -88.69
C LEU A 49 -6.51 26.43 -88.75
N THR A 50 -6.27 25.81 -89.91
CA THR A 50 -6.35 24.36 -90.10
C THR A 50 -5.31 23.64 -89.24
N GLN A 51 -4.06 24.12 -89.23
CA GLN A 51 -3.01 23.58 -88.37
C GLN A 51 -3.35 23.74 -86.89
N LEU A 52 -3.79 24.93 -86.45
CA LEU A 52 -4.18 25.18 -85.05
C LEU A 52 -5.33 24.28 -84.60
N ASN A 53 -6.30 24.02 -85.48
CA ASN A 53 -7.40 23.08 -85.19
C ASN A 53 -6.88 21.64 -85.06
N GLN A 54 -5.98 21.20 -85.95
CA GLN A 54 -5.34 19.88 -85.86
C GLN A 54 -4.48 19.74 -84.59
N ASP A 55 -3.71 20.78 -84.22
CA ASP A 55 -2.90 20.82 -83.01
C ASP A 55 -3.77 20.77 -81.75
N LEU A 56 -4.90 21.49 -81.74
CA LEU A 56 -5.86 21.48 -80.62
C LEU A 56 -6.56 20.11 -80.49
N ILE A 57 -6.96 19.49 -81.60
CA ILE A 57 -7.52 18.13 -81.62
C ILE A 57 -6.49 17.11 -81.10
N ALA A 58 -5.24 17.19 -81.57
CA ALA A 58 -4.16 16.33 -81.10
C ALA A 58 -3.86 16.53 -79.61
N LEU A 59 -3.89 17.78 -79.13
CA LEU A 59 -3.71 18.10 -77.72
C LEU A 59 -4.87 17.57 -76.85
N SER A 60 -6.13 17.78 -77.27
CA SER A 60 -7.29 17.26 -76.53
C SER A 60 -7.31 15.73 -76.48
N GLY A 61 -6.96 15.07 -77.59
CA GLY A 61 -6.87 13.61 -77.67
C GLY A 61 -5.94 13.01 -76.61
N ARG A 62 -4.77 13.65 -76.40
CA ARG A 62 -3.77 13.25 -75.41
C ARG A 62 -4.20 13.44 -73.95
N PHE A 63 -5.25 14.23 -73.68
CA PHE A 63 -5.85 14.32 -72.35
C PHE A 63 -7.01 13.34 -72.18
N THR A 64 -7.83 13.12 -73.21
CA THR A 64 -8.96 12.17 -73.13
C THR A 64 -8.56 10.70 -73.00
N SER A 65 -7.37 10.31 -73.49
CA SER A 65 -6.82 8.95 -73.30
C SER A 65 -6.01 8.78 -72.01
N GLY A 66 -5.89 9.83 -71.19
CA GLY A 66 -4.98 9.88 -70.05
C GLY A 66 -3.51 10.12 -70.44
N ILE A 67 -2.74 10.68 -69.51
CA ILE A 67 -1.31 11.00 -69.70
C ILE A 67 -0.49 9.71 -69.50
N SER A 68 -0.29 8.97 -70.59
CA SER A 68 0.70 7.89 -70.64
C SER A 68 2.04 8.43 -71.14
N THR A 69 3.03 8.53 -70.25
CA THR A 69 4.43 8.77 -70.64
C THR A 69 5.12 7.43 -70.90
N SER A 70 5.47 7.15 -72.15
CA SER A 70 6.25 5.96 -72.56
C SER A 70 7.74 6.07 -72.19
N SER A 71 8.03 6.72 -71.07
CA SER A 71 9.35 7.04 -70.52
C SER A 71 9.14 7.43 -69.05
N ASN A 72 10.12 7.13 -68.18
CA ASN A 72 10.01 7.25 -66.72
C ASN A 72 10.10 8.70 -66.21
N ALA A 73 9.59 9.67 -66.98
CA ALA A 73 9.48 11.07 -66.55
C ALA A 73 8.43 11.18 -65.43
N PRO A 74 8.74 11.82 -64.28
CA PRO A 74 7.79 11.94 -63.19
C PRO A 74 6.62 12.87 -63.56
N LEU A 75 5.39 12.44 -63.25
CA LEU A 75 4.19 13.25 -63.41
C LEU A 75 4.11 14.30 -62.29
N ASN A 76 4.78 15.43 -62.49
CA ASN A 76 4.65 16.59 -61.61
C ASN A 76 3.26 17.23 -61.76
N VAL A 77 2.33 16.85 -60.89
CA VAL A 77 1.10 17.60 -60.62
C VAL A 77 1.42 18.89 -59.83
N GLY A 78 0.57 19.90 -59.96
CA GLY A 78 0.65 21.11 -59.13
C GLY A 78 0.25 20.85 -57.67
N SER A 79 0.28 21.91 -56.86
CA SER A 79 -0.09 21.89 -55.43
C SER A 79 -1.54 21.48 -55.13
N THR A 80 -2.38 21.32 -56.17
CA THR A 80 -3.72 20.74 -56.09
C THR A 80 -3.74 19.21 -55.94
N GLY A 81 -2.58 18.55 -56.04
CA GLY A 81 -2.44 17.11 -55.85
C GLY A 81 -2.87 16.25 -57.04
N PHE A 82 -2.83 14.93 -56.84
CA PHE A 82 -3.21 13.90 -57.81
C PHE A 82 -4.44 13.16 -57.29
N SER A 83 -5.53 13.14 -58.07
CA SER A 83 -6.78 12.49 -57.70
C SER A 83 -7.19 11.48 -58.77
N VAL A 84 -7.54 10.27 -58.35
CA VAL A 84 -7.95 9.17 -59.24
C VAL A 84 -9.29 8.63 -58.75
N SER A 85 -10.30 8.67 -59.63
CA SER A 85 -11.59 8.03 -59.38
C SER A 85 -11.53 6.54 -59.73
N GLY A 86 -10.85 5.75 -58.90
CA GLY A 86 -10.70 4.32 -59.13
C GLY A 86 -9.49 3.68 -58.45
N HIS A 87 -9.18 2.45 -58.86
CA HIS A 87 -8.05 1.68 -58.35
C HIS A 87 -6.72 2.25 -58.88
N THR A 88 -5.83 2.63 -57.97
CA THR A 88 -4.44 3.01 -58.30
C THR A 88 -3.49 1.97 -57.75
N ILE A 89 -2.61 1.41 -58.60
CA ILE A 89 -1.53 0.52 -58.18
C ILE A 89 -0.23 1.30 -58.28
N LEU A 90 0.50 1.43 -57.17
CA LEU A 90 1.78 2.10 -57.08
C LEU A 90 2.85 1.12 -56.61
N ALA A 91 4.04 1.17 -57.23
CA ALA A 91 5.20 0.39 -56.76
C ALA A 91 5.78 0.97 -55.45
N SER A 92 5.63 2.28 -55.26
CA SER A 92 5.87 3.00 -54.01
C SER A 92 5.01 4.26 -53.98
N LEU A 93 4.63 4.70 -52.77
CA LEU A 93 3.93 5.96 -52.54
C LEU A 93 4.72 6.75 -51.49
N GLY A 94 5.33 7.86 -51.90
CA GLY A 94 5.93 8.83 -50.98
C GLY A 94 4.92 9.93 -50.68
N VAL A 95 4.58 10.12 -49.41
CA VAL A 95 3.73 11.23 -48.94
C VAL A 95 4.55 12.05 -47.95
N SER A 96 4.70 13.36 -48.20
CA SER A 96 5.43 14.29 -47.33
C SER A 96 4.50 14.99 -46.33
N GLY A 97 3.49 14.27 -45.85
CA GLY A 97 2.33 14.75 -45.10
C GLY A 97 1.31 13.63 -44.93
N ASP A 98 0.05 13.97 -44.64
CA ASP A 98 -0.96 12.98 -44.23
C ASP A 98 -1.43 12.05 -45.37
N LEU A 99 -1.50 10.74 -45.08
CA LEU A 99 -2.11 9.73 -45.95
C LEU A 99 -3.44 9.24 -45.38
N GLY A 100 -4.55 9.83 -45.84
CA GLY A 100 -5.90 9.39 -45.48
C GLY A 100 -6.34 8.16 -46.28
N VAL A 101 -6.67 7.06 -45.60
CA VAL A 101 -7.28 5.87 -46.21
C VAL A 101 -8.75 5.79 -45.78
N GLY A 102 -9.67 6.04 -46.70
CA GLY A 102 -11.13 6.02 -46.45
C GLY A 102 -11.76 4.63 -46.30
N GLY A 103 -10.99 3.65 -45.81
CA GLY A 103 -11.35 2.23 -45.78
C GLY A 103 -10.19 1.37 -45.25
N SER A 104 -10.18 0.08 -45.57
CA SER A 104 -9.15 -0.85 -45.06
C SER A 104 -7.81 -0.71 -45.79
N LEU A 105 -6.73 -0.46 -45.05
CA LEU A 105 -5.35 -0.57 -45.53
C LEU A 105 -4.90 -2.05 -45.49
N GLY A 106 -5.02 -2.75 -46.62
CA GLY A 106 -4.52 -4.13 -46.75
C GLY A 106 -3.04 -4.17 -47.09
N VAL A 107 -2.23 -4.88 -46.29
CA VAL A 107 -0.78 -5.04 -46.53
C VAL A 107 -0.42 -6.52 -46.58
N SER A 108 0.25 -6.94 -47.66
CA SER A 108 0.55 -8.34 -47.97
C SER A 108 1.93 -8.83 -47.48
N LYS A 109 2.68 -7.95 -46.80
CA LYS A 109 3.97 -8.18 -46.16
C LYS A 109 4.04 -7.32 -44.89
N SER A 110 5.16 -6.63 -44.62
CA SER A 110 5.30 -5.73 -43.48
C SER A 110 4.61 -4.38 -43.71
N LEU A 111 3.88 -3.90 -42.70
CA LEU A 111 3.46 -2.50 -42.58
C LEU A 111 4.32 -1.83 -41.51
N THR A 112 5.16 -0.87 -41.91
CA THR A 112 5.83 0.03 -40.97
C THR A 112 5.04 1.33 -40.88
N ILE A 113 4.64 1.71 -39.67
CA ILE A 113 4.08 3.04 -39.37
C ILE A 113 5.14 3.72 -38.50
N GLY A 114 5.77 4.76 -39.04
CA GLY A 114 6.93 5.43 -38.44
C GLY A 114 8.16 5.47 -39.36
N SER A 115 9.16 6.23 -38.94
CA SER A 115 10.47 6.34 -39.58
C SER A 115 11.39 5.15 -39.30
N LEU A 116 12.57 5.18 -39.93
CA LEU A 116 13.74 4.37 -39.55
C LEU A 116 14.75 5.19 -38.73
N ASP A 117 14.54 6.51 -38.61
CA ASP A 117 15.35 7.44 -37.84
C ASP A 117 14.98 7.36 -36.35
N ARG A 118 15.70 6.48 -35.64
CA ARG A 118 15.54 6.13 -34.21
C ARG A 118 15.18 7.31 -33.30
N GLY A 119 13.92 7.40 -32.88
CA GLY A 119 13.49 8.32 -31.83
C GLY A 119 12.00 8.18 -31.48
N ASP A 120 11.15 8.76 -32.32
CA ASP A 120 9.91 9.40 -31.85
C ASP A 120 8.60 8.79 -32.42
N ASP A 121 8.66 7.60 -33.02
CA ASP A 121 7.54 6.98 -33.74
C ASP A 121 6.49 6.33 -32.81
N ASP A 122 5.53 7.13 -32.35
CA ASP A 122 4.38 6.69 -31.57
C ASP A 122 3.20 6.23 -32.45
N LEU A 123 2.62 5.06 -32.13
CA LEU A 123 1.34 4.64 -32.71
C LEU A 123 0.18 5.26 -31.91
N ILE A 124 -0.43 6.31 -32.47
CA ILE A 124 -1.58 7.01 -31.87
C ILE A 124 -2.89 6.49 -32.47
N SER A 125 -3.77 5.91 -31.64
CA SER A 125 -5.13 5.53 -32.07
C SER A 125 -6.20 6.37 -31.36
N TYR A 126 -7.00 7.06 -32.17
CA TYR A 126 -8.21 7.77 -31.75
C TYR A 126 -9.46 6.88 -31.74
N GLY A 127 -9.39 5.69 -32.35
CA GLY A 127 -10.50 4.74 -32.49
C GLY A 127 -10.10 3.31 -32.15
N SER A 128 -10.95 2.34 -32.51
CA SER A 128 -10.65 0.92 -32.31
C SER A 128 -9.74 0.38 -33.41
N ALA A 129 -8.70 -0.36 -33.03
CA ALA A 129 -7.75 -1.00 -33.93
C ALA A 129 -7.62 -2.49 -33.57
N TYR A 130 -7.58 -3.37 -34.58
CA TYR A 130 -7.55 -4.81 -34.40
C TYR A 130 -6.39 -5.43 -35.18
N PHE A 131 -5.50 -6.09 -34.45
CA PHE A 131 -4.30 -6.75 -34.98
C PHE A 131 -4.42 -8.26 -34.72
N TYR A 132 -4.56 -9.03 -35.80
CA TYR A 132 -4.75 -10.49 -35.72
C TYR A 132 -3.43 -11.28 -35.71
N GLU A 133 -2.36 -10.66 -36.16
CA GLU A 133 -0.98 -11.18 -36.16
C GLU A 133 -0.16 -10.57 -35.02
N PRO A 134 1.04 -11.10 -34.69
CA PRO A 134 1.93 -10.52 -33.68
C PRO A 134 2.38 -9.11 -34.06
N VAL A 135 2.52 -8.21 -33.07
CA VAL A 135 2.90 -6.80 -33.29
C VAL A 135 4.07 -6.39 -32.39
N THR A 136 5.08 -5.76 -32.98
CA THR A 136 6.18 -5.10 -32.27
C THR A 136 6.16 -3.61 -32.59
N ILE A 137 6.16 -2.75 -31.56
CA ILE A 137 6.25 -1.29 -31.68
C ILE A 137 7.62 -0.81 -31.20
N SER A 138 8.30 -0.02 -32.05
CA SER A 138 9.68 0.45 -31.84
C SER A 138 9.83 1.52 -30.75
N ASN A 139 8.76 2.27 -30.46
CA ASN A 139 8.67 3.18 -29.32
C ASN A 139 7.40 2.90 -28.50
N SER A 140 6.48 3.88 -28.38
CA SER A 140 5.34 3.81 -27.45
C SER A 140 4.01 3.56 -28.17
N LEU A 141 3.06 2.98 -27.44
CA LEU A 141 1.67 2.81 -27.86
C LEU A 141 0.79 3.76 -27.05
N THR A 142 0.12 4.70 -27.71
CA THR A 142 -0.68 5.74 -27.04
C THR A 142 -2.14 5.71 -27.53
N GLN A 143 -3.05 5.26 -26.67
CA GLN A 143 -4.50 5.26 -26.94
C GLN A 143 -5.15 6.47 -26.25
N THR A 144 -5.53 7.47 -27.05
CA THR A 144 -6.13 8.73 -26.59
C THR A 144 -7.65 8.76 -26.68
N GLY A 145 -8.26 7.84 -27.44
CA GLY A 145 -9.71 7.70 -27.60
C GLY A 145 -10.34 6.55 -26.78
N SER A 146 -11.67 6.51 -26.80
CA SER A 146 -12.49 5.46 -26.17
C SER A 146 -12.66 4.18 -27.03
N GLY A 147 -12.09 4.16 -28.24
CA GLY A 147 -11.95 2.92 -29.02
C GLY A 147 -10.86 2.01 -28.45
N ARG A 148 -10.94 0.71 -28.72
CA ARG A 148 -10.03 -0.31 -28.17
C ARG A 148 -8.93 -0.67 -29.16
N VAL A 149 -7.67 -0.57 -28.76
CA VAL A 149 -6.56 -1.27 -29.43
C VAL A 149 -6.54 -2.72 -28.93
N SER A 150 -6.60 -3.68 -29.85
CA SER A 150 -6.71 -5.12 -29.55
C SER A 150 -5.72 -5.94 -30.36
N PHE A 151 -4.89 -6.73 -29.68
CA PHE A 151 -3.95 -7.68 -30.28
C PHE A 151 -4.43 -9.11 -29.99
N ALA A 152 -4.56 -9.95 -31.02
CA ALA A 152 -4.89 -11.37 -30.87
C ALA A 152 -3.64 -12.26 -30.79
N GLY A 153 -2.55 -11.84 -31.46
CA GLY A 153 -1.21 -12.40 -31.29
C GLY A 153 -0.41 -11.70 -30.19
N PRO A 154 0.81 -12.18 -29.89
CA PRO A 154 1.73 -11.51 -28.96
C PRO A 154 2.00 -10.06 -29.35
N PHE A 155 1.99 -9.17 -28.36
CA PHE A 155 2.30 -7.76 -28.50
C PHE A 155 3.57 -7.42 -27.71
N SER A 156 4.40 -6.53 -28.26
CA SER A 156 5.59 -5.98 -27.62
C SER A 156 5.78 -4.51 -27.99
N SER A 157 6.14 -3.67 -27.02
CA SER A 157 6.59 -2.28 -27.25
C SER A 157 7.91 -2.05 -26.53
N ALA A 158 8.88 -1.44 -27.21
CA ALA A 158 10.15 -1.08 -26.58
C ALA A 158 10.03 0.16 -25.66
N GLY A 159 9.08 1.04 -25.94
CA GLY A 159 8.71 2.21 -25.14
C GLY A 159 7.46 1.97 -24.28
N ARG A 160 6.74 3.05 -23.96
CA ARG A 160 5.65 3.05 -22.98
C ARG A 160 4.32 2.58 -23.57
N ILE A 161 3.52 1.86 -22.79
CA ILE A 161 2.09 1.65 -23.09
C ILE A 161 1.30 2.72 -22.33
N SER A 162 0.47 3.49 -23.03
CA SER A 162 -0.20 4.68 -22.51
C SER A 162 -1.69 4.66 -22.87
N ALA A 163 -2.50 4.00 -22.04
CA ALA A 163 -3.95 3.85 -22.24
C ALA A 163 -4.74 4.84 -21.36
N GLY A 164 -5.47 5.77 -22.00
CA GLY A 164 -6.16 6.87 -21.29
C GLY A 164 -7.27 6.46 -20.32
N SER A 165 -7.81 5.24 -20.45
CA SER A 165 -8.84 4.67 -19.57
C SER A 165 -8.33 3.53 -18.68
N GLY A 166 -7.01 3.43 -18.47
CA GLY A 166 -6.36 2.30 -17.79
C GLY A 166 -6.05 1.13 -18.73
N LEU A 167 -5.25 0.18 -18.22
CA LEU A 167 -4.79 -1.01 -18.92
C LEU A 167 -5.43 -2.26 -18.30
N ASP A 168 -6.24 -2.97 -19.08
CA ASP A 168 -6.77 -4.29 -18.71
C ASP A 168 -5.77 -5.38 -19.12
N VAL A 169 -5.48 -6.31 -18.21
CA VAL A 169 -4.56 -7.43 -18.43
C VAL A 169 -5.24 -8.72 -17.94
N THR A 170 -5.94 -9.39 -18.85
CA THR A 170 -6.67 -10.66 -18.59
C THR A 170 -5.77 -11.88 -18.23
N GLY A 171 -4.47 -11.67 -18.04
CA GLY A 171 -3.48 -12.69 -17.73
C GLY A 171 -2.42 -12.16 -16.76
N ASN A 172 -1.25 -12.79 -16.72
CA ASN A 172 -0.19 -12.35 -15.80
C ASN A 172 0.49 -11.06 -16.28
N LEU A 173 0.47 -10.01 -15.45
CA LEU A 173 1.34 -8.84 -15.61
C LEU A 173 2.72 -9.14 -14.97
N THR A 174 3.72 -9.43 -15.80
CA THR A 174 5.11 -9.55 -15.35
C THR A 174 5.82 -8.20 -15.46
N VAL A 175 6.36 -7.71 -14.34
CA VAL A 175 7.21 -6.50 -14.34
C VAL A 175 8.64 -6.88 -13.96
N SER A 176 9.60 -6.54 -14.81
CA SER A 176 11.03 -6.86 -14.63
C SER A 176 11.85 -5.75 -13.94
N ALA A 177 11.17 -4.71 -13.46
CA ALA A 177 11.75 -3.52 -12.84
C ALA A 177 10.74 -2.90 -11.85
N THR A 178 11.10 -1.80 -11.19
CA THR A 178 10.21 -1.07 -10.28
C THR A 178 8.98 -0.50 -11.00
N THR A 179 7.78 -0.75 -10.46
CA THR A 179 6.55 -0.04 -10.86
C THR A 179 6.35 1.16 -9.94
N THR A 180 6.03 2.32 -10.51
CA THR A 180 5.52 3.48 -9.76
C THR A 180 4.03 3.63 -10.03
N LEU A 181 3.22 3.61 -8.99
CA LEU A 181 1.79 3.92 -9.06
C LEU A 181 1.57 5.32 -8.46
N ALA A 182 0.90 6.20 -9.20
CA ALA A 182 0.63 7.58 -8.80
C ALA A 182 -0.71 7.75 -8.04
N SER A 183 -1.41 6.65 -7.77
CA SER A 183 -2.67 6.58 -7.04
C SER A 183 -2.80 5.20 -6.40
N SER A 184 -3.88 4.99 -5.65
CA SER A 184 -4.10 3.83 -4.78
C SER A 184 -4.08 2.49 -5.54
N LEU A 185 -3.54 1.45 -4.89
CA LEU A 185 -3.53 0.07 -5.39
C LEU A 185 -4.57 -0.76 -4.63
N ALA A 186 -5.47 -1.43 -5.34
CA ALA A 186 -6.42 -2.38 -4.75
C ALA A 186 -6.20 -3.78 -5.33
N VAL A 187 -5.87 -4.75 -4.49
CA VAL A 187 -5.77 -6.17 -4.81
C VAL A 187 -6.96 -6.89 -4.17
N ASP A 188 -7.80 -7.52 -4.99
CA ASP A 188 -9.02 -8.22 -4.56
C ASP A 188 -9.89 -7.35 -3.63
N THR A 189 -10.19 -6.14 -4.11
CA THR A 189 -10.88 -5.05 -3.39
C THR A 189 -10.16 -4.56 -2.13
N ASN A 190 -10.07 -5.40 -1.09
CA ASN A 190 -9.57 -5.04 0.25
C ASN A 190 -8.47 -5.99 0.78
N THR A 191 -8.15 -7.09 0.09
CA THR A 191 -7.14 -8.07 0.55
C THR A 191 -5.76 -7.42 0.74
N LEU A 192 -5.33 -6.59 -0.20
CA LEU A 192 -4.26 -5.60 -0.02
C LEU A 192 -4.69 -4.29 -0.67
N TYR A 193 -4.74 -3.22 0.11
CA TYR A 193 -5.10 -1.88 -0.32
C TYR A 193 -3.99 -0.89 0.05
N VAL A 194 -3.42 -0.17 -0.92
CA VAL A 194 -2.50 0.95 -0.65
C VAL A 194 -3.27 2.24 -0.89
N ASP A 195 -3.49 3.00 0.17
CA ASP A 195 -4.07 4.35 0.14
C ASP A 195 -2.96 5.36 -0.17
N ALA A 196 -2.92 5.84 -1.42
CA ALA A 196 -1.93 6.81 -1.87
C ALA A 196 -2.21 8.23 -1.34
N ASP A 197 -3.47 8.57 -1.05
CA ASP A 197 -3.86 9.91 -0.59
C ASP A 197 -3.46 10.12 0.88
N ASN A 198 -3.59 9.08 1.72
CA ASN A 198 -3.26 9.12 3.14
C ASN A 198 -1.90 8.48 3.50
N ASN A 199 -1.18 7.88 2.53
CA ASN A 199 0.08 7.15 2.71
C ASN A 199 -0.05 5.95 3.67
N ARG A 200 -0.99 5.04 3.40
CA ARG A 200 -1.32 3.90 4.28
C ARG A 200 -1.48 2.58 3.53
N VAL A 201 -1.36 1.47 4.25
CA VAL A 201 -1.62 0.11 3.74
C VAL A 201 -2.68 -0.56 4.59
N GLY A 202 -3.77 -0.99 3.97
CA GLY A 202 -4.82 -1.83 4.55
C GLY A 202 -4.67 -3.29 4.12
N ILE A 203 -4.85 -4.21 5.06
CA ILE A 203 -4.99 -5.65 4.83
C ILE A 203 -6.37 -6.07 5.34
N GLY A 204 -7.26 -6.52 4.45
CA GLY A 204 -8.67 -6.76 4.76
C GLY A 204 -9.52 -5.48 4.92
N THR A 205 -9.01 -4.31 4.54
CA THR A 205 -9.71 -3.02 4.64
C THR A 205 -9.33 -2.06 3.51
N THR A 206 -10.30 -1.32 2.96
CA THR A 206 -10.12 -0.21 2.01
C THR A 206 -10.05 1.17 2.69
N SER A 207 -10.05 1.21 4.02
CA SER A 207 -10.06 2.46 4.79
C SER A 207 -9.14 2.34 6.01
N PRO A 208 -7.82 2.14 5.78
CA PRO A 208 -6.84 2.01 6.85
C PRO A 208 -6.78 3.28 7.70
N LEU A 209 -6.86 3.13 9.02
CA LEU A 209 -6.76 4.23 9.98
C LEU A 209 -5.30 4.53 10.39
N TYR A 210 -4.41 3.56 10.20
CA TYR A 210 -2.98 3.61 10.51
C TYR A 210 -2.12 3.35 9.27
N THR A 211 -0.81 3.64 9.34
CA THR A 211 0.15 3.43 8.24
C THR A 211 0.17 1.98 7.75
N LEU A 212 0.00 1.03 8.66
CA LEU A 212 -0.40 -0.34 8.38
C LEU A 212 -1.61 -0.68 9.24
N ASP A 213 -2.72 -1.07 8.62
CA ASP A 213 -3.96 -1.48 9.27
C ASP A 213 -4.32 -2.90 8.83
N VAL A 214 -4.54 -3.79 9.80
CA VAL A 214 -4.79 -5.22 9.54
C VAL A 214 -6.10 -5.62 10.18
N ASN A 215 -7.14 -5.73 9.36
CA ASN A 215 -8.47 -6.19 9.75
C ASN A 215 -8.48 -7.73 9.85
N GLY A 216 -7.70 -8.28 10.80
CA GLY A 216 -7.49 -9.70 10.98
C GLY A 216 -6.30 -10.04 11.86
N SER A 217 -5.81 -11.28 11.76
CA SER A 217 -4.69 -11.78 12.58
C SER A 217 -3.33 -11.50 11.91
N LEU A 218 -2.53 -10.62 12.52
CA LEU A 218 -1.11 -10.48 12.16
C LEU A 218 -0.30 -11.67 12.72
N ARG A 219 0.45 -12.37 11.85
CA ARG A 219 1.37 -13.46 12.24
C ARG A 219 2.78 -13.14 11.75
N VAL A 220 3.65 -12.75 12.68
CA VAL A 220 5.09 -12.60 12.42
C VAL A 220 5.79 -13.93 12.76
N LEU A 221 6.82 -14.30 11.99
CA LEU A 221 7.58 -15.56 12.16
C LEU A 221 8.94 -15.40 12.85
N GLY A 222 9.44 -14.17 12.92
CA GLY A 222 10.65 -13.81 13.64
C GLY A 222 10.39 -12.67 14.62
N ASP A 223 11.46 -12.09 15.16
CA ASP A 223 11.37 -11.02 16.15
C ASP A 223 10.64 -9.79 15.61
N THR A 224 9.84 -9.15 16.46
CA THR A 224 9.14 -7.90 16.15
C THR A 224 9.62 -6.83 17.12
N ILE A 225 10.37 -5.85 16.61
CA ILE A 225 10.69 -4.64 17.35
C ILE A 225 9.47 -3.71 17.25
N LEU A 226 8.95 -3.25 18.39
CA LEU A 226 7.79 -2.36 18.46
C LEU A 226 8.21 -1.10 19.22
N GLY A 227 8.33 0.01 18.47
CA GLY A 227 8.93 1.26 18.92
C GLY A 227 10.40 1.40 18.52
N ASP A 228 10.86 2.64 18.42
CA ASP A 228 12.25 3.05 18.18
C ASP A 228 12.77 4.07 19.22
N ALA A 229 11.88 4.64 20.04
CA ALA A 229 12.20 5.66 21.03
C ALA A 229 12.01 5.16 22.48
N THR A 230 13.02 5.39 23.33
CA THR A 230 13.08 4.89 24.71
C THR A 230 12.05 5.49 25.68
N SER A 231 11.24 6.46 25.25
CA SER A 231 10.38 7.26 26.14
C SER A 231 8.99 7.64 25.61
N SER A 232 8.68 7.44 24.32
CA SER A 232 7.36 7.75 23.74
C SER A 232 6.49 6.54 23.42
N ASP A 233 7.07 5.34 23.31
CA ASP A 233 6.45 4.27 22.56
C ASP A 233 5.67 3.30 23.46
N ILE A 234 4.47 2.93 23.01
CA ILE A 234 3.48 2.19 23.81
C ILE A 234 2.89 1.06 22.98
N ILE A 235 3.00 -0.18 23.47
CA ILE A 235 2.43 -1.37 22.85
C ILE A 235 1.01 -1.60 23.42
N TYR A 236 -0.02 -1.30 22.62
CA TYR A 236 -1.43 -1.48 23.03
C TYR A 236 -1.91 -2.92 22.81
N ILE A 237 -2.06 -3.70 23.87
CA ILE A 237 -2.50 -5.11 23.82
C ILE A 237 -3.91 -5.26 24.39
N ASN A 238 -4.93 -5.02 23.55
CA ASN A 238 -6.34 -5.14 23.90
C ASN A 238 -6.84 -6.61 23.91
N SER A 239 -6.04 -7.56 24.41
CA SER A 239 -6.33 -9.00 24.36
C SER A 239 -5.53 -9.81 25.38
N ARG A 240 -5.94 -11.06 25.61
CA ARG A 240 -5.20 -11.98 26.50
C ARG A 240 -3.91 -12.43 25.83
N LEU A 241 -2.78 -12.19 26.48
CA LEU A 241 -1.53 -12.86 26.15
C LEU A 241 -1.67 -14.36 26.46
N SER A 242 -1.75 -15.18 25.42
CA SER A 242 -1.79 -16.65 25.54
C SER A 242 -0.40 -17.28 25.61
N GLY A 243 0.66 -16.46 25.52
CA GLY A 243 2.06 -16.84 25.69
C GLY A 243 2.73 -16.01 26.78
N ASN A 244 3.97 -16.36 27.11
CA ASN A 244 4.72 -15.75 28.20
C ASN A 244 5.29 -14.38 27.83
N LEU A 245 5.29 -13.43 28.77
CA LEU A 245 6.16 -12.25 28.70
C LEU A 245 7.54 -12.62 29.23
N VAL A 246 8.47 -12.92 28.31
CA VAL A 246 9.86 -13.29 28.64
C VAL A 246 10.78 -12.11 28.30
N PRO A 247 11.34 -11.39 29.29
CA PRO A 247 12.39 -10.40 29.02
C PRO A 247 13.63 -11.12 28.46
N ILE A 248 14.22 -10.58 27.39
CA ILE A 248 15.33 -11.25 26.67
C ILE A 248 16.68 -11.17 27.39
N SER A 249 16.77 -10.41 28.47
CA SER A 249 17.94 -10.37 29.35
C SER A 249 17.55 -10.03 30.79
N ASP A 250 18.39 -10.45 31.74
CA ASP A 250 18.04 -10.52 33.16
C ASP A 250 18.86 -9.51 33.97
N ASN A 251 18.18 -8.60 34.69
CA ASN A 251 18.72 -7.31 35.12
C ASN A 251 19.16 -6.40 33.95
N VAL A 252 18.83 -6.78 32.69
CA VAL A 252 19.09 -6.05 31.44
C VAL A 252 17.87 -5.96 30.46
N SER A 253 16.67 -6.55 30.71
CA SER A 253 15.38 -6.21 30.01
C SER A 253 14.15 -5.98 30.95
N ASP A 254 13.72 -4.71 31.12
CA ASP A 254 12.51 -4.22 31.81
C ASP A 254 11.37 -4.16 30.78
N ILE A 255 10.12 -3.98 31.21
CA ILE A 255 9.03 -3.61 30.29
C ILE A 255 9.07 -2.08 30.05
N GLY A 256 10.16 -1.62 29.41
CA GLY A 256 10.40 -0.23 28.99
C GLY A 256 11.81 0.32 29.28
N SER A 257 12.31 1.16 28.36
CA SER A 257 13.54 2.00 28.40
C SER A 257 14.90 1.34 28.67
N GLY A 258 15.91 1.66 27.85
CA GLY A 258 17.23 1.02 27.81
C GLY A 258 18.34 1.57 28.72
N ASP A 259 18.07 2.57 29.58
CA ASP A 259 19.15 3.30 30.29
C ASP A 259 19.57 2.74 31.66
N ASP A 260 18.73 2.00 32.39
CA ASP A 260 19.18 1.38 33.65
C ASP A 260 18.36 0.15 34.11
N TRP A 261 19.07 -0.79 34.74
CA TRP A 261 18.81 -2.21 34.95
C TRP A 261 17.36 -2.67 34.96
N LEU A 262 17.18 -3.83 34.36
CA LEU A 262 16.03 -4.04 33.53
C LEU A 262 15.57 -5.50 33.74
N ARG A 263 14.42 -5.76 34.36
CA ARG A 263 13.99 -7.10 34.81
C ARG A 263 12.46 -7.12 34.87
N TRP A 264 11.86 -8.07 35.60
CA TRP A 264 10.76 -7.61 36.46
C TRP A 264 11.40 -7.06 37.73
N ARG A 265 11.92 -5.82 37.65
CA ARG A 265 12.55 -5.08 38.77
C ARG A 265 11.63 -5.03 40.00
N THR A 266 10.33 -5.05 39.75
CA THR A 266 9.30 -5.58 40.65
C THR A 266 8.36 -6.46 39.82
N GLY A 267 8.02 -7.66 40.30
CA GLY A 267 7.04 -8.54 39.64
C GLY A 267 5.61 -8.21 40.07
N TYR A 268 4.78 -7.68 39.15
CA TYR A 268 3.39 -7.33 39.46
C TYR A 268 2.42 -8.43 39.02
N PHE A 269 1.93 -9.19 39.99
CA PHE A 269 0.96 -10.27 39.80
C PHE A 269 -0.39 -9.88 40.45
N GLY A 270 -1.51 -10.14 39.77
CA GLY A 270 -2.82 -9.57 40.11
C GLY A 270 -3.43 -10.03 41.44
N THR A 271 -4.13 -11.18 41.43
CA THR A 271 -4.83 -11.70 42.62
C THR A 271 -3.99 -12.66 43.46
N SER A 272 -2.98 -13.28 42.84
CA SER A 272 -2.17 -14.35 43.41
C SER A 272 -0.93 -14.58 42.55
N VAL A 273 0.25 -14.67 43.17
CA VAL A 273 1.37 -15.37 42.54
C VAL A 273 1.06 -16.87 42.63
N GLY A 274 0.67 -17.49 41.52
CA GLY A 274 0.32 -18.90 41.45
C GLY A 274 1.55 -19.81 41.50
N ILE A 275 2.26 -19.85 42.64
CA ILE A 275 3.45 -20.67 42.81
C ILE A 275 3.03 -22.12 43.10
N GLY A 276 2.96 -22.95 42.05
CA GLY A 276 2.63 -24.38 42.14
C GLY A 276 3.76 -25.25 42.72
N GLY A 277 4.52 -24.75 43.69
CA GLY A 277 5.74 -25.35 44.22
C GLY A 277 6.41 -24.45 45.26
N THR A 278 7.73 -24.58 45.43
CA THR A 278 8.49 -23.85 46.46
C THR A 278 8.74 -22.39 46.07
N ALA A 279 8.42 -21.45 46.96
CA ALA A 279 8.80 -20.05 46.87
C ALA A 279 10.07 -19.79 47.70
N THR A 280 11.20 -19.54 47.04
CA THR A 280 12.49 -19.30 47.71
C THR A 280 12.92 -17.84 47.56
N SER A 281 12.98 -17.08 48.66
CA SER A 281 13.68 -15.80 48.69
C SER A 281 15.18 -16.04 48.89
N THR A 282 16.02 -15.39 48.09
CA THR A 282 17.48 -15.30 48.29
C THR A 282 17.89 -13.98 48.96
N GLY A 283 16.95 -13.06 49.13
CA GLY A 283 17.13 -11.88 49.98
C GLY A 283 16.99 -12.23 51.46
N THR A 284 17.35 -11.30 52.33
CA THR A 284 17.30 -11.49 53.80
C THR A 284 15.88 -11.57 54.36
N GLU A 285 14.86 -11.17 53.60
CA GLU A 285 13.48 -11.04 54.05
C GLU A 285 12.46 -11.49 52.99
N LEU A 286 11.24 -11.79 53.44
CA LEU A 286 10.02 -11.86 52.63
C LEU A 286 8.98 -10.95 53.30
N VAL A 287 8.91 -9.70 52.86
CA VAL A 287 8.06 -8.68 53.49
C VAL A 287 6.65 -8.73 52.90
N ALA A 288 5.66 -9.01 53.75
CA ALA A 288 4.24 -8.91 53.42
C ALA A 288 3.60 -7.79 54.26
N ALA A 289 2.91 -6.85 53.62
CA ALA A 289 2.20 -5.78 54.29
C ALA A 289 0.75 -6.19 54.61
N GLY A 290 0.36 -6.14 55.89
CA GLY A 290 -0.99 -6.48 56.36
C GLY A 290 -1.15 -7.92 56.85
N GLY A 291 -2.34 -8.48 56.69
CA GLY A 291 -2.71 -9.80 57.22
C GLY A 291 -2.17 -10.96 56.40
N TYR A 292 -0.95 -11.43 56.71
CA TYR A 292 -0.34 -12.57 56.03
C TYR A 292 -0.92 -13.90 56.54
N THR A 293 -1.73 -14.57 55.72
CA THR A 293 -2.34 -15.87 56.04
C THR A 293 -1.52 -17.00 55.43
N ILE A 294 -0.88 -17.82 56.27
CA ILE A 294 -0.23 -19.07 55.85
C ILE A 294 -1.18 -20.23 56.18
N ASN A 295 -1.81 -20.82 55.17
CA ASN A 295 -2.76 -21.93 55.33
C ASN A 295 -2.22 -23.19 54.63
N PRO A 296 -1.31 -23.95 55.26
CA PRO A 296 -0.80 -25.21 54.72
C PRO A 296 -1.85 -26.33 54.81
N ALA A 297 -1.73 -27.33 53.94
CA ALA A 297 -2.53 -28.56 54.02
C ALA A 297 -2.04 -29.56 55.09
N SER A 298 -0.87 -29.29 55.68
CA SER A 298 -0.16 -30.08 56.69
C SER A 298 0.53 -29.12 57.68
N ASP A 299 1.61 -29.51 58.35
CA ASP A 299 2.30 -28.67 59.34
C ASP A 299 2.89 -27.36 58.79
N LEU A 300 2.78 -26.28 59.56
CA LEU A 300 3.55 -25.05 59.35
C LEU A 300 4.90 -25.16 60.06
N ILE A 301 5.96 -25.49 59.32
CA ILE A 301 7.31 -25.60 59.87
C ILE A 301 8.05 -24.26 59.74
N ALA A 302 8.15 -23.52 60.85
CA ALA A 302 9.16 -22.48 61.01
C ALA A 302 10.46 -23.11 61.54
N SER A 303 11.60 -22.80 60.92
CA SER A 303 12.90 -23.35 61.31
C SER A 303 14.03 -22.35 60.98
N SER A 304 15.12 -22.39 61.74
CA SER A 304 16.33 -21.63 61.47
C SER A 304 17.57 -22.44 61.89
N THR A 305 18.55 -22.55 61.00
CA THR A 305 19.76 -23.36 61.22
C THR A 305 20.77 -22.69 62.16
N LEU A 306 20.73 -21.35 62.26
CA LEU A 306 21.69 -20.52 63.00
C LEU A 306 21.03 -19.43 63.85
N GLY A 307 19.78 -19.06 63.54
CA GLY A 307 19.05 -17.98 64.19
C GLY A 307 18.00 -18.47 65.18
N ASN A 308 17.33 -17.52 65.83
CA ASN A 308 16.18 -17.79 66.69
C ASN A 308 14.91 -17.74 65.85
N ILE A 309 13.90 -18.56 66.17
CA ILE A 309 12.54 -18.33 65.67
C ILE A 309 11.92 -17.25 66.56
N ILE A 310 11.51 -16.12 65.97
CA ILE A 310 11.05 -14.93 66.69
C ILE A 310 9.61 -14.59 66.29
N PHE A 311 8.77 -14.34 67.29
CA PHE A 311 7.45 -13.72 67.13
C PHE A 311 7.50 -12.32 67.73
N ALA A 312 7.24 -11.30 66.90
CA ALA A 312 7.36 -9.89 67.27
C ALA A 312 6.09 -9.11 66.93
N THR A 313 5.78 -8.06 67.71
CA THR A 313 4.70 -7.11 67.40
C THR A 313 5.16 -5.67 67.70
N ASN A 314 4.85 -4.75 66.79
CA ASN A 314 5.32 -3.35 66.82
C ASN A 314 6.85 -3.25 66.96
N GLY A 315 7.58 -4.00 66.12
CA GLY A 315 9.05 -4.05 66.12
C GLY A 315 9.69 -4.69 67.36
N SER A 316 8.91 -5.13 68.35
CA SER A 316 9.38 -5.67 69.62
C SER A 316 9.20 -7.19 69.66
N GLU A 317 10.24 -7.93 70.04
CA GLU A 317 10.14 -9.38 70.32
C GLU A 317 9.11 -9.63 71.43
N ARG A 318 8.29 -10.68 71.27
CA ARG A 318 7.27 -11.12 72.24
C ARG A 318 7.49 -12.55 72.69
N MET A 319 7.85 -13.42 71.75
CA MET A 319 8.22 -14.82 72.01
C MET A 319 9.40 -15.23 71.15
N ARG A 320 10.20 -16.18 71.63
CA ARG A 320 11.34 -16.75 70.91
C ARG A 320 11.53 -18.24 71.16
N MET A 321 12.13 -18.92 70.19
CA MET A 321 12.78 -20.21 70.37
C MET A 321 14.26 -20.09 69.99
N THR A 322 15.17 -20.46 70.90
CA THR A 322 16.62 -20.50 70.61
C THR A 322 17.00 -21.78 69.84
N PRO A 323 18.16 -21.82 69.15
CA PRO A 323 18.71 -23.04 68.56
C PRO A 323 18.85 -24.20 69.56
N ASP A 324 19.18 -23.89 70.82
CA ASP A 324 19.26 -24.87 71.92
C ASP A 324 17.88 -25.36 72.40
N GLY A 325 16.80 -24.94 71.75
CA GLY A 325 15.42 -25.32 72.03
C GLY A 325 14.91 -24.80 73.37
N TYR A 326 15.18 -23.54 73.72
CA TYR A 326 14.60 -22.85 74.87
C TYR A 326 13.53 -21.87 74.38
N PHE A 327 12.32 -21.95 74.94
CA PHE A 327 11.23 -21.04 74.61
C PHE A 327 11.14 -19.89 75.61
N GLY A 328 11.15 -18.66 75.10
CA GLY A 328 10.99 -17.43 75.89
C GLY A 328 9.69 -16.72 75.54
N ILE A 329 8.99 -16.22 76.57
CA ILE A 329 7.90 -15.23 76.46
C ILE A 329 8.35 -14.00 77.24
N GLY A 330 8.33 -12.83 76.60
CA GLY A 330 8.77 -11.55 77.16
C GLY A 330 10.28 -11.35 77.26
N THR A 331 11.08 -12.42 77.45
CA THR A 331 12.55 -12.36 77.55
C THR A 331 13.27 -12.79 76.27
N THR A 332 14.33 -12.05 75.92
CA THR A 332 15.30 -12.40 74.87
C THR A 332 16.33 -13.44 75.33
N THR A 333 16.46 -13.65 76.65
CA THR A 333 17.39 -14.58 77.30
C THR A 333 16.64 -15.57 78.21
N PRO A 334 16.14 -16.70 77.66
CA PRO A 334 15.49 -17.73 78.46
C PRO A 334 16.44 -18.38 79.47
N TYR A 335 16.00 -18.48 80.72
CA TYR A 335 16.75 -19.12 81.82
C TYR A 335 16.52 -20.63 81.92
N SER A 336 15.43 -21.12 81.32
CA SER A 336 15.04 -22.53 81.27
C SER A 336 14.24 -22.83 79.99
N LYS A 337 13.96 -24.11 79.73
CA LYS A 337 13.25 -24.59 78.53
C LYS A 337 11.92 -23.89 78.25
N LEU A 338 11.23 -23.41 79.29
CA LEU A 338 10.11 -22.46 79.18
C LEU A 338 10.35 -21.32 80.17
N SER A 339 10.64 -20.13 79.65
CA SER A 339 10.87 -18.92 80.44
C SER A 339 9.80 -17.88 80.14
N VAL A 340 8.98 -17.53 81.14
CA VAL A 340 8.01 -16.43 81.05
C VAL A 340 8.51 -15.30 81.94
N TRP A 341 8.73 -14.12 81.37
CA TRP A 341 9.30 -12.97 82.08
C TRP A 341 8.32 -11.81 82.18
N GLY A 342 8.21 -11.25 83.39
CA GLY A 342 7.32 -10.15 83.73
C GLY A 342 7.99 -8.79 83.66
N SER A 343 7.17 -7.75 83.70
CA SER A 343 7.57 -6.34 83.61
C SER A 343 8.17 -5.75 84.89
N GLY A 344 8.03 -6.41 86.04
CA GLY A 344 8.57 -5.97 87.32
C GLY A 344 8.23 -6.91 88.46
N ALA A 345 8.01 -6.35 89.65
CA ALA A 345 7.56 -7.06 90.85
C ALA A 345 6.10 -6.67 91.22
N SER A 346 5.23 -6.54 90.22
CA SER A 346 3.86 -6.06 90.43
C SER A 346 2.89 -7.18 90.84
N THR A 347 1.62 -6.81 91.07
CA THR A 347 0.51 -7.76 91.26
C THR A 347 -0.15 -8.18 89.94
N ASN A 348 0.42 -7.83 88.79
CA ASN A 348 -0.01 -8.37 87.50
C ASN A 348 0.23 -9.89 87.44
N ARG A 349 -0.55 -10.60 86.62
CA ARG A 349 -0.39 -12.04 86.38
C ARG A 349 0.77 -12.26 85.40
N LEU A 350 1.79 -12.99 85.85
CA LEU A 350 2.89 -13.50 85.04
C LEU A 350 2.45 -14.71 84.21
N PHE A 351 1.61 -15.57 84.79
CA PHE A 351 1.04 -16.75 84.16
C PHE A 351 -0.33 -17.06 84.75
N GLU A 352 -1.26 -17.57 83.94
CA GLU A 352 -2.61 -17.92 84.37
C GLU A 352 -3.12 -19.18 83.65
N LEU A 353 -3.80 -20.04 84.40
CA LEU A 353 -4.67 -21.10 83.88
C LEU A 353 -6.13 -20.66 84.08
N THR A 354 -6.89 -20.64 82.99
CA THR A 354 -8.28 -20.18 82.94
C THR A 354 -9.15 -21.25 82.28
N ASN A 355 -10.36 -21.48 82.79
CA ASN A 355 -11.32 -22.40 82.17
C ASN A 355 -12.16 -21.74 81.06
N ASN A 356 -12.99 -22.54 80.37
CA ASN A 356 -13.92 -22.07 79.34
C ASN A 356 -15.05 -21.15 79.85
N ALA A 357 -15.22 -21.03 81.18
CA ALA A 357 -16.10 -20.06 81.82
C ALA A 357 -15.38 -18.73 82.17
N SER A 358 -14.16 -18.53 81.65
CA SER A 358 -13.32 -17.34 81.89
C SER A 358 -12.94 -17.10 83.36
N THR A 359 -12.91 -18.14 84.19
CA THR A 359 -12.49 -18.05 85.60
C THR A 359 -11.09 -18.63 85.83
N THR A 360 -10.30 -17.94 86.66
CA THR A 360 -8.95 -18.34 87.09
C THR A 360 -8.97 -19.65 87.88
N LEU A 361 -8.19 -20.63 87.46
CA LEU A 361 -7.92 -21.88 88.19
C LEU A 361 -6.63 -21.79 89.01
N MET A 362 -5.62 -21.10 88.47
CA MET A 362 -4.29 -20.91 89.07
C MET A 362 -3.65 -19.70 88.41
N SER A 363 -2.95 -18.85 89.16
CA SER A 363 -2.18 -17.74 88.58
C SER A 363 -0.91 -17.45 89.38
N MET A 364 0.22 -17.31 88.68
CA MET A 364 1.46 -16.76 89.24
C MET A 364 1.44 -15.25 89.03
N LEU A 365 1.71 -14.46 90.06
CA LEU A 365 1.91 -13.00 89.95
C LEU A 365 3.38 -12.66 89.69
N GLU A 366 3.64 -11.50 89.10
CA GLU A 366 5.01 -11.03 88.84
C GLU A 366 5.87 -10.91 90.12
N ASN A 367 5.26 -10.58 91.26
CA ASN A 367 5.91 -10.55 92.57
C ASN A 367 6.22 -11.95 93.17
N GLY A 368 5.99 -13.04 92.42
CA GLY A 368 6.26 -14.42 92.85
C GLY A 368 5.14 -15.10 93.63
N ASN A 369 4.05 -14.40 93.96
CA ASN A 369 2.92 -15.00 94.67
C ASN A 369 2.16 -15.97 93.76
N LEU A 370 2.06 -17.23 94.18
CA LEU A 370 1.15 -18.22 93.60
C LEU A 370 -0.24 -18.08 94.23
N ASN A 371 -1.25 -17.81 93.39
CA ASN A 371 -2.66 -17.80 93.74
C ASN A 371 -3.37 -19.03 93.16
N ILE A 372 -4.10 -19.77 94.00
CA ILE A 372 -4.96 -20.89 93.61
C ILE A 372 -6.34 -20.62 94.23
N PRO A 373 -7.33 -20.10 93.45
CA PRO A 373 -8.62 -19.72 93.99
C PRO A 373 -9.37 -20.87 94.66
N VAL A 374 -9.68 -20.70 95.95
CA VAL A 374 -10.56 -21.59 96.71
C VAL A 374 -12.02 -21.31 96.34
N SER A 375 -12.56 -22.13 95.44
CA SER A 375 -14.01 -22.33 95.37
C SER A 375 -14.49 -23.05 96.64
N THR A 376 -15.80 -23.27 96.80
CA THR A 376 -16.37 -23.93 98.00
C THR A 376 -16.05 -25.43 98.12
N ALA A 377 -15.28 -26.00 97.19
CA ALA A 377 -14.67 -27.33 97.31
C ALA A 377 -13.19 -27.22 97.72
N THR A 378 -12.73 -28.12 98.59
CA THR A 378 -11.38 -28.09 99.19
C THR A 378 -10.25 -28.12 98.15
N THR A 379 -9.48 -27.04 98.04
CA THR A 379 -8.22 -27.01 97.28
C THR A 379 -7.14 -27.82 98.01
N THR A 380 -7.01 -29.10 97.66
CA THR A 380 -5.87 -29.93 98.06
C THR A 380 -4.67 -29.59 97.16
N ILE A 381 -3.70 -28.85 97.70
CA ILE A 381 -2.39 -28.72 97.06
C ILE A 381 -1.64 -30.04 97.31
N GLY A 382 -1.16 -30.66 96.23
CA GLY A 382 -0.61 -32.02 96.26
C GLY A 382 0.53 -32.19 97.25
N GLY A 383 0.52 -33.30 98.00
CA GLY A 383 1.52 -33.59 99.04
C GLY A 383 1.15 -33.17 100.46
N GLY A 384 -0.05 -32.60 100.68
CA GLY A 384 -0.59 -32.41 102.03
C GLY A 384 -0.67 -30.96 102.51
N LEU A 385 -0.96 -30.00 101.63
CA LEU A 385 -1.26 -28.62 102.04
C LEU A 385 -2.67 -28.25 101.61
N SER A 386 -3.56 -28.02 102.58
CA SER A 386 -4.95 -27.61 102.34
C SER A 386 -5.15 -26.20 102.88
N VAL A 387 -5.45 -25.26 102.00
CA VAL A 387 -5.75 -23.88 102.38
C VAL A 387 -7.27 -23.71 102.43
N SER A 388 -7.78 -23.38 103.61
CA SER A 388 -9.16 -22.89 103.79
C SER A 388 -9.11 -21.38 104.07
N SER A 389 -10.25 -20.69 103.92
CA SER A 389 -10.31 -19.22 103.99
C SER A 389 -9.67 -18.61 105.23
N ASN A 390 -9.67 -19.33 106.37
CA ASN A 390 -9.12 -18.87 107.65
C ASN A 390 -8.01 -19.78 108.23
N ALA A 391 -7.59 -20.86 107.56
CA ALA A 391 -6.59 -21.79 108.11
C ALA A 391 -5.74 -22.51 107.04
N LEU A 392 -4.43 -22.56 107.29
CA LEU A 392 -3.44 -23.35 106.54
C LEU A 392 -3.26 -24.72 107.22
N ASN A 393 -3.92 -25.75 106.70
CA ASN A 393 -3.85 -27.10 107.25
C ASN A 393 -2.74 -27.88 106.54
N VAL A 394 -1.62 -28.06 107.23
CA VAL A 394 -0.57 -29.03 106.85
C VAL A 394 -1.08 -30.43 107.23
N LEU A 395 -1.52 -31.19 106.24
CA LEU A 395 -1.89 -32.60 106.38
C LEU A 395 -0.63 -33.47 106.35
N GLN A 396 0.12 -33.45 107.47
CA GLN A 396 1.28 -34.31 107.68
C GLN A 396 0.85 -35.79 107.70
N SER A 397 1.21 -36.54 106.66
CA SER A 397 1.02 -37.99 106.59
C SER A 397 2.31 -38.73 106.98
N GLY A 398 2.60 -38.77 108.28
CA GLY A 398 3.83 -39.36 108.85
C GLY A 398 4.85 -38.29 109.23
#